data_AF-A0A2V2USI7-F1
#
_entry.id   AF-A0A2V2USI7-F1
#
_cell.length_a   1.000
_cell.length_b   1.000
_cell.length_c   1.000
_cell.angle_alpha   90.00
_cell.angle_beta   90.00
_cell.angle_gamma   90.00
#
_symmetry.space_group_name_H-M   'P 1'
#
loop_
_entity.id
_entity.type
_entity.pdbx_description
1 polymer ?
#
loop_
_entity_poly.entity_id
_entity_poly.type
_entity_poly.pdbx_seq_one_letter_code
_entity_poly.pdbx_strand_id
1 'polypeptide(L)'
;MEDLYFHARGLFSAIKLTIVAVGNVMGFHASLELESTCKRCFYIFESPRTLWPCGHTFCQQCLPFMFTEQGELICEECGSLCEVGYTPNLALELVASYQVMQHTDYDDDDDGDGEIGCVVQRRSIEEVLTAMLKDLMSTQTTIADAPRKTAGKAAPHPLELVM
;
A
#
# COMPACT_ATOMS: atom_id res chain seq x y z
N MET A 1 -5.30 39.45 -0.22
CA MET A 1 -4.27 38.74 0.57
C MET A 1 -4.91 37.76 1.55
N GLU A 2 -6.05 38.12 2.16
CA GLU A 2 -6.81 37.26 3.09
C GLU A 2 -7.42 36.01 2.42
N ASP A 3 -7.92 36.14 1.19
CA ASP A 3 -8.48 34.99 0.44
C ASP A 3 -7.45 33.89 0.19
N LEU A 4 -6.23 34.25 -0.22
CA LEU A 4 -5.17 33.27 -0.48
C LEU A 4 -4.76 32.53 0.81
N TYR A 5 -4.74 33.23 1.95
CA TYR A 5 -4.47 32.63 3.24
C TYR A 5 -5.57 31.66 3.69
N PHE A 6 -6.84 32.03 3.46
CA PHE A 6 -7.98 31.16 3.76
C PHE A 6 -7.95 29.86 2.94
N HIS A 7 -7.68 29.96 1.63
CA HIS A 7 -7.56 28.78 0.76
C HIS A 7 -6.36 27.90 1.15
N ALA A 8 -5.21 28.49 1.50
CA ALA A 8 -4.05 27.74 1.97
C ALA A 8 -4.34 26.96 3.28
N ARG A 9 -5.06 27.58 4.22
CA ARG A 9 -5.46 26.94 5.48
C ARG A 9 -6.49 25.83 5.26
N GLY A 10 -7.43 26.04 4.34
CA GLY A 10 -8.40 25.01 3.93
C GLY A 10 -7.72 23.80 3.31
N LEU A 11 -6.81 24.02 2.37
CA LEU A 11 -6.00 22.97 1.73
C LEU A 11 -5.19 22.18 2.76
N PHE A 12 -4.52 22.86 3.70
CA PHE A 12 -3.73 22.18 4.72
C PHE A 12 -4.58 21.31 5.64
N SER A 13 -5.79 21.78 5.99
CA SER A 13 -6.74 21.00 6.79
C SER A 13 -7.19 19.76 6.02
N ALA A 14 -7.47 19.89 4.71
CA ALA A 14 -7.81 18.77 3.84
C ALA A 14 -6.67 17.75 3.75
N ILE A 15 -5.42 18.20 3.50
CA ILE A 15 -4.24 17.32 3.44
C ILE A 15 -4.07 16.53 4.74
N LYS A 16 -4.23 17.18 5.90
CA LYS A 16 -4.17 16.51 7.20
C LYS A 16 -5.23 15.42 7.35
N LEU A 17 -6.47 15.70 6.95
CA LEU A 17 -7.53 14.69 6.97
C LEU A 17 -7.21 13.54 6.03
N THR A 18 -6.69 13.82 4.83
CA THR A 18 -6.29 12.80 3.86
C THR A 18 -5.19 11.89 4.41
N ILE A 19 -4.17 12.44 5.07
CA ILE A 19 -3.10 11.64 5.69
C ILE A 19 -3.65 10.68 6.74
N VAL A 20 -4.54 11.16 7.61
CA VAL A 20 -5.19 10.30 8.62
C VAL A 20 -6.03 9.21 7.95
N ALA A 21 -6.80 9.58 6.93
CA ALA A 21 -7.64 8.62 6.19
C ALA A 21 -6.79 7.53 5.51
N VAL A 22 -5.72 7.91 4.79
CA VAL A 22 -4.81 6.96 4.15
C VAL A 22 -4.11 6.10 5.21
N GLY A 23 -3.67 6.67 6.32
CA GLY A 23 -3.09 5.92 7.44
C GLY A 23 -4.02 4.83 7.99
N ASN A 24 -5.31 5.15 8.17
CA ASN A 24 -6.31 4.17 8.60
C ASN A 24 -6.49 3.04 7.57
N VAL A 25 -6.50 3.39 6.28
CA VAL A 25 -6.56 2.41 5.18
C VAL A 25 -5.33 1.51 5.21
N MET A 26 -4.11 2.05 5.40
CA MET A 26 -2.90 1.22 5.50
C MET A 26 -2.96 0.25 6.66
N GLY A 27 -3.44 0.69 7.83
CA GLY A 27 -3.59 -0.17 9.00
C GLY A 27 -4.55 -1.35 8.75
N PHE A 28 -5.64 -1.10 8.02
CA PHE A 28 -6.54 -2.16 7.57
C PHE A 28 -5.83 -3.14 6.61
N HIS A 29 -5.05 -2.64 5.66
CA HIS A 29 -4.30 -3.48 4.72
C HIS A 29 -3.26 -4.37 5.40
N ALA A 30 -2.50 -3.82 6.35
CA ALA A 30 -1.53 -4.59 7.14
C ALA A 30 -2.22 -5.72 7.92
N SER A 31 -3.42 -5.46 8.44
CA SER A 31 -4.22 -6.48 9.14
C SER A 31 -4.68 -7.58 8.17
N LEU A 32 -5.15 -7.21 6.97
CA LEU A 32 -5.51 -8.18 5.94
C LEU A 32 -4.30 -9.03 5.52
N GLU A 33 -3.11 -8.44 5.41
CA GLU A 33 -1.90 -9.13 4.98
C GLU A 33 -1.53 -10.29 5.89
N LEU A 34 -1.63 -10.06 7.20
CA LEU A 34 -1.42 -11.11 8.17
C LEU A 34 -2.44 -12.26 8.06
N GLU A 35 -3.70 -11.92 7.77
CA GLU A 35 -4.82 -12.87 7.69
C GLU A 35 -4.86 -13.66 6.36
N SER A 36 -4.38 -13.07 5.26
CA SER A 36 -4.22 -13.77 3.96
C SER A 36 -2.82 -14.33 3.72
N THR A 37 -2.00 -14.46 4.76
CA THR A 37 -0.69 -15.13 4.67
C THR A 37 -0.75 -16.59 5.09
N CYS A 38 -0.25 -17.48 4.23
CA CYS A 38 -0.11 -18.90 4.52
C CYS A 38 0.93 -19.15 5.62
N LYS A 39 0.55 -19.88 6.68
CA LYS A 39 1.43 -20.15 7.82
C LYS A 39 2.56 -21.17 7.53
N ARG A 40 2.51 -21.85 6.38
CA ARG A 40 3.58 -22.77 5.92
C ARG A 40 4.66 -22.05 5.12
N CYS A 41 4.26 -21.32 4.07
CA CYS A 41 5.22 -20.69 3.16
C CYS A 41 5.49 -19.21 3.47
N PHE A 42 4.71 -18.59 4.36
CA PHE A 42 4.82 -17.18 4.75
C PHE A 42 4.62 -16.18 3.59
N TYR A 43 3.96 -16.61 2.51
CA TYR A 43 3.50 -15.74 1.43
C TYR A 43 1.98 -15.58 1.46
N ILE A 44 1.47 -14.55 0.80
CA ILE A 44 0.04 -14.39 0.51
C ILE A 44 -0.50 -15.67 -0.14
N PHE A 45 -1.70 -16.09 0.25
CA PHE A 45 -2.30 -17.32 -0.23
C PHE A 45 -2.39 -17.38 -1.76
N GLU A 46 -1.89 -18.48 -2.31
CA GLU A 46 -2.12 -18.88 -3.70
C GLU A 46 -2.96 -20.16 -3.72
N SER A 47 -4.14 -20.11 -4.34
CA SER A 47 -5.10 -21.22 -4.35
C SER A 47 -5.35 -21.81 -2.94
N PRO A 48 -5.86 -21.03 -1.97
CA PRO A 48 -6.03 -21.48 -0.59
C PRO A 48 -6.96 -22.69 -0.46
N ARG A 49 -6.60 -23.61 0.44
CA ARG A 49 -7.32 -24.85 0.75
C ARG A 49 -7.54 -24.96 2.25
N THR A 50 -8.80 -25.00 2.65
CA THR A 50 -9.20 -25.14 4.06
C THR A 50 -9.30 -26.61 4.42
N LEU A 51 -8.63 -27.00 5.49
CA LEU A 51 -8.58 -28.37 6.01
C LEU A 51 -9.79 -28.68 6.88
N TRP A 52 -10.27 -29.92 6.80
CA TRP A 52 -11.42 -30.40 7.59
C TRP A 52 -11.02 -31.55 8.51
N PRO A 53 -11.41 -31.53 9.80
CA PRO A 53 -12.40 -30.62 10.41
C PRO A 53 -11.82 -29.35 11.07
N CYS A 54 -10.50 -29.15 11.08
CA CYS A 54 -9.88 -28.10 11.91
C CYS A 54 -10.08 -26.66 11.42
N GLY A 55 -10.35 -26.44 10.13
CA GLY A 55 -10.62 -25.13 9.56
C GLY A 55 -9.39 -24.28 9.19
N HIS A 56 -8.17 -24.74 9.47
CA HIS A 56 -6.96 -24.02 9.07
C HIS A 56 -6.75 -24.08 7.55
N THR A 57 -6.12 -23.04 6.99
CA THR A 57 -6.01 -22.86 5.54
C THR A 57 -4.56 -22.73 5.09
N PHE A 58 -4.22 -23.41 3.99
CA PHE A 58 -2.87 -23.46 3.40
C PHE A 58 -2.94 -23.27 1.89
N CYS A 59 -1.87 -22.86 1.23
CA CYS A 59 -1.81 -22.86 -0.24
C CYS A 59 -1.93 -24.30 -0.77
N GLN A 60 -2.55 -24.50 -1.93
CA GLN A 60 -2.62 -25.83 -2.55
C GLN A 60 -1.24 -26.46 -2.72
N GLN A 61 -0.24 -25.66 -3.10
CA GLN A 61 1.14 -26.13 -3.30
C GLN A 61 1.84 -26.50 -1.98
N CYS A 62 1.33 -26.05 -0.82
CA CYS A 62 1.89 -26.37 0.49
C CYS A 62 1.39 -27.71 1.03
N LEU A 63 0.19 -28.15 0.63
CA LEU A 63 -0.43 -29.37 1.15
C LEU A 63 0.39 -30.65 0.97
N PRO A 64 1.09 -30.90 -0.17
CA PRO A 64 1.86 -32.12 -0.35
C PRO A 64 2.91 -32.38 0.73
N PHE A 65 3.42 -31.33 1.39
CA PHE A 65 4.43 -31.43 2.44
C PHE A 65 3.85 -31.76 3.83
N MET A 66 2.52 -31.83 3.94
CA MET A 66 1.78 -32.07 5.18
C MET A 66 1.24 -33.51 5.27
N PHE A 67 1.45 -34.31 4.22
CA PHE A 67 1.08 -35.72 4.22
C PHE A 67 2.17 -36.56 4.88
N THR A 68 1.76 -37.50 5.72
CA THR A 68 2.65 -38.52 6.27
C THR A 68 3.01 -39.57 5.22
N GLU A 69 4.00 -40.42 5.50
CA GLU A 69 4.34 -41.56 4.65
C GLU A 69 3.17 -42.55 4.47
N GLN A 70 2.24 -42.56 5.44
CA GLN A 70 1.02 -43.36 5.43
C GLN A 70 -0.11 -42.71 4.61
N GLY A 71 0.12 -41.50 4.07
CA GLY A 71 -0.87 -40.74 3.30
C GLY A 71 -1.89 -39.98 4.15
N GLU A 72 -1.61 -39.77 5.44
CA GLU A 72 -2.49 -39.02 6.34
C GLU A 72 -2.17 -37.53 6.25
N LEU A 73 -3.20 -36.70 6.09
CA LEU A 73 -3.02 -35.25 6.10
C LEU A 73 -3.08 -34.72 7.53
N ILE A 74 -1.97 -34.18 8.03
CA ILE A 74 -1.89 -33.60 9.38
C ILE A 74 -1.76 -32.09 9.26
N CYS A 75 -2.65 -31.36 9.92
CA CYS A 75 -2.58 -29.90 9.98
C CYS A 75 -1.33 -29.45 10.73
N GLU A 76 -0.46 -28.68 10.11
CA GLU A 76 0.77 -28.18 10.75
C GLU A 76 0.53 -27.04 11.76
N GLU A 77 -0.66 -26.44 11.76
CA GLU A 77 -1.00 -25.37 12.70
C GLU A 77 -1.49 -25.91 14.05
N CYS A 78 -2.32 -26.95 14.04
CA CYS A 78 -2.90 -27.51 15.27
C CYS A 78 -2.60 -29.00 15.50
N GLY A 79 -1.90 -29.67 14.59
CA GLY A 79 -1.58 -31.10 14.69
C GLY A 79 -2.76 -32.05 14.49
N SER A 80 -3.95 -31.56 14.11
CA SER A 80 -5.13 -32.40 13.91
C SER A 80 -5.04 -33.23 12.63
N LEU A 81 -5.51 -34.48 12.69
CA LEU A 81 -5.72 -35.33 11.52
C LEU A 81 -6.89 -34.81 10.70
N CYS A 82 -6.65 -34.52 9.42
CA CYS A 82 -7.64 -33.96 8.50
C CYS A 82 -8.29 -35.08 7.66
N GLU A 83 -9.08 -35.93 8.32
CA GLU A 83 -9.65 -37.16 7.75
C GLU A 83 -10.53 -36.93 6.51
N VAL A 84 -11.19 -35.76 6.44
CA VAL A 84 -12.07 -35.39 5.31
C VAL A 84 -11.26 -34.79 4.15
N GLY A 85 -10.03 -34.36 4.39
CA GLY A 85 -9.19 -33.66 3.43
C GLY A 85 -9.41 -32.15 3.46
N TYR A 86 -9.59 -31.54 2.28
CA TYR A 86 -9.59 -30.08 2.11
C TYR A 86 -10.51 -29.60 0.99
N THR A 87 -10.93 -28.34 1.09
CA THR A 87 -11.78 -27.66 0.09
C THR A 87 -11.17 -26.33 -0.35
N PRO A 88 -11.36 -25.89 -1.62
CA PRO A 88 -11.01 -24.53 -2.04
C PRO A 88 -11.68 -23.47 -1.17
N ASN A 89 -10.93 -22.42 -0.82
CA ASN A 89 -11.44 -21.28 -0.07
C ASN A 89 -11.50 -20.03 -0.96
N LEU A 90 -12.56 -19.92 -1.75
CA LEU A 90 -12.75 -18.83 -2.71
C LEU A 90 -12.81 -17.45 -2.03
N ALA A 91 -13.36 -17.38 -0.81
CA ALA A 91 -13.41 -16.13 -0.06
C ALA A 91 -11.99 -15.63 0.25
N LEU A 92 -11.11 -16.51 0.73
CA LEU A 92 -9.74 -16.16 1.03
C LEU A 92 -8.91 -15.91 -0.24
N GLU A 93 -9.25 -16.57 -1.35
CA GLU A 93 -8.66 -16.29 -2.66
C GLU A 93 -8.98 -14.87 -3.15
N LEU A 94 -10.21 -14.40 -2.95
CA LEU A 94 -10.60 -13.01 -3.25
C LEU A 94 -9.85 -12.02 -2.36
N VAL A 95 -9.73 -12.30 -1.06
CA VAL A 95 -8.99 -11.43 -0.12
C VAL A 95 -7.50 -11.38 -0.48
N ALA A 96 -6.88 -12.52 -0.76
CA ALA A 96 -5.49 -12.60 -1.20
C ALA A 96 -5.25 -11.83 -2.50
N SER A 97 -6.17 -11.98 -3.48
CA SER A 97 -6.10 -11.27 -4.76
C SER A 97 -6.21 -9.76 -4.59
N TYR A 98 -7.03 -9.30 -3.65
CA TYR A 98 -7.14 -7.89 -3.33
C TYR A 98 -5.78 -7.30 -2.90
N GLN A 99 -4.96 -8.04 -2.16
CA GLN A 99 -3.68 -7.52 -1.65
C GLN A 99 -2.62 -7.27 -2.72
N VAL A 100 -2.82 -7.82 -3.91
CA VAL A 100 -1.89 -7.76 -5.03
C VAL A 100 -2.44 -6.81 -6.08
N MET A 101 -1.86 -5.61 -6.17
CA MET A 101 -2.19 -4.65 -7.23
C MET A 101 -1.27 -4.85 -8.43
N GLN A 102 -1.83 -4.70 -9.63
CA GLN A 102 -1.09 -4.71 -10.88
C GLN A 102 -0.71 -3.28 -11.23
N HIS A 103 0.60 -2.99 -11.32
CA HIS A 103 1.10 -1.73 -11.85
C HIS A 103 1.51 -1.93 -13.30
N THR A 104 1.05 -1.05 -14.19
CA THR A 104 1.55 -0.95 -15.57
C THR A 104 2.62 0.13 -15.57
N ASP A 105 3.89 -0.27 -15.67
CA ASP A 105 4.96 0.68 -15.92
C ASP A 105 4.86 1.06 -17.41
N TYR A 106 4.47 2.30 -17.70
CA TYR A 106 4.67 2.90 -19.02
C TYR A 106 6.09 3.45 -19.00
N ASP A 107 7.03 2.72 -19.60
CA ASP A 107 8.38 3.24 -19.80
C ASP A 107 8.31 4.48 -20.69
N ASP A 108 8.62 5.65 -20.13
CA ASP A 108 8.61 6.95 -20.84
C ASP A 108 9.97 7.24 -21.52
N ASP A 109 10.70 6.19 -21.88
CA ASP A 109 12.01 6.26 -22.54
C ASP A 109 12.03 5.28 -23.73
N ASP A 110 11.24 5.55 -24.79
CA ASP A 110 11.44 4.94 -26.11
C ASP A 110 11.93 5.97 -27.12
N ASP A 111 13.23 5.93 -27.38
CA ASP A 111 13.86 6.38 -28.62
C ASP A 111 14.62 5.16 -29.18
N GLY A 112 13.90 4.15 -29.69
CA GLY A 112 14.52 3.08 -30.49
C GLY A 112 13.81 1.72 -30.48
N ASP A 113 12.93 1.53 -31.46
CA ASP A 113 12.53 0.26 -32.10
C ASP A 113 12.91 -1.08 -31.41
N GLY A 114 12.05 -1.57 -30.52
CA GLY A 114 12.08 -2.98 -30.10
C GLY A 114 11.08 -3.37 -29.03
N GLU A 115 10.05 -4.13 -29.42
CA GLU A 115 9.03 -4.80 -28.59
C GLU A 115 8.41 -4.00 -27.41
N ILE A 116 7.16 -3.56 -27.59
CA ILE A 116 6.28 -3.06 -26.53
C ILE A 116 5.93 -4.25 -25.59
N GLY A 117 6.82 -4.55 -24.64
CA GLY A 117 6.57 -5.49 -23.56
C GLY A 117 5.89 -4.78 -22.40
N CYS A 118 4.58 -4.91 -22.24
CA CYS A 118 3.89 -4.46 -21.03
C CYS A 118 4.32 -5.34 -19.85
N VAL A 119 5.27 -4.86 -19.04
CA VAL A 119 5.66 -5.53 -17.80
C VAL A 119 4.66 -5.13 -16.71
N VAL A 120 3.76 -6.05 -16.38
CA VAL A 120 2.83 -5.88 -15.25
C VAL A 120 3.55 -6.29 -13.98
N GLN A 121 4.09 -5.32 -13.23
CA GLN A 121 4.71 -5.60 -11.95
C GLN A 121 3.64 -5.70 -10.85
N ARG A 122 3.63 -6.82 -10.13
CA ARG A 122 2.78 -6.98 -8.93
C ARG A 122 3.43 -6.24 -7.76
N ARG A 123 2.67 -5.36 -7.11
CA ARG A 123 3.05 -4.68 -5.86
C ARG A 123 2.02 -4.99 -4.78
N SER A 124 2.42 -4.96 -3.52
CA SER A 124 1.44 -5.05 -2.43
C SER A 124 0.67 -3.74 -2.32
N ILE A 125 -0.57 -3.80 -1.81
CA ILE A 125 -1.31 -2.55 -1.54
C ILE A 125 -0.57 -1.68 -0.50
N GLU A 126 0.10 -2.30 0.48
CA GLU A 126 0.87 -1.57 1.48
C GLU A 126 1.95 -0.67 0.86
N GLU A 127 2.69 -1.17 -0.13
CA GLU A 127 3.72 -0.41 -0.83
C GLU A 127 3.16 0.83 -1.52
N VAL A 128 2.02 0.67 -2.21
CA VAL A 128 1.33 1.76 -2.91
C VAL A 128 0.85 2.83 -1.93
N LEU A 129 0.19 2.42 -0.86
CA LEU A 129 -0.31 3.36 0.15
C LEU A 129 0.83 4.08 0.87
N THR A 130 1.94 3.38 1.13
CA THR A 130 3.13 3.95 1.76
C THR A 130 3.75 5.03 0.90
N ALA A 131 3.82 4.83 -0.42
CA ALA A 131 4.30 5.86 -1.34
C ALA A 131 3.40 7.10 -1.30
N MET A 132 2.09 6.92 -1.40
CA MET A 132 1.14 8.05 -1.32
C MET A 132 1.23 8.83 0.00
N LEU A 133 1.39 8.14 1.14
CA LEU A 133 1.59 8.81 2.42
C LEU A 133 2.86 9.66 2.42
N LYS A 134 3.97 9.14 1.89
CA LYS A 134 5.24 9.89 1.82
C LYS A 134 5.07 11.19 1.03
N ASP A 135 4.38 11.14 -0.10
CA ASP A 135 4.11 12.31 -0.95
C ASP A 135 3.21 13.34 -0.26
N LEU A 136 2.17 12.89 0.45
CA LEU A 136 1.30 13.78 1.21
C LEU A 136 2.04 14.46 2.38
N MET A 137 2.95 13.74 3.04
CA MET A 137 3.75 14.26 4.15
C MET A 137 4.82 15.26 3.67
N SER A 138 5.47 15.02 2.52
CA SER A 138 6.46 15.96 1.95
C SER A 138 5.83 17.29 1.49
N THR A 139 4.57 17.25 1.07
CA THR A 139 3.80 18.46 0.71
C THR A 139 3.56 19.38 1.93
N GLN A 140 3.55 18.85 3.16
CA GLN A 140 3.40 19.68 4.37
C GLN A 140 4.71 20.40 4.77
N THR A 141 5.86 19.75 4.62
CA THR A 141 7.15 20.30 5.08
C THR A 141 7.64 21.43 4.18
N THR A 142 7.43 21.32 2.87
CA THR A 142 7.82 22.33 1.86
C THR A 142 7.13 23.69 2.04
N ILE A 143 5.95 23.75 2.65
CA ILE A 143 5.23 25.02 2.93
C ILE A 143 5.63 25.60 4.31
N ALA A 144 6.03 24.76 5.26
CA ALA A 144 6.54 25.20 6.57
C ALA A 144 7.90 25.92 6.45
N ASP A 145 8.72 25.54 5.47
CA ASP A 145 10.02 26.15 5.16
C ASP A 145 9.96 27.30 4.13
N ALA A 146 8.76 27.71 3.70
CA ALA A 146 8.64 28.84 2.78
C ALA A 146 9.21 30.11 3.46
N PRO A 147 10.26 30.76 2.90
CA PRO A 147 10.88 31.91 3.53
C PRO A 147 9.86 33.04 3.64
N ARG A 148 9.58 33.47 4.87
CA ARG A 148 8.77 34.64 5.17
C ARG A 148 9.49 35.86 4.61
N LYS A 149 9.25 36.23 3.34
CA LYS A 149 9.76 37.47 2.74
C LYS A 149 9.27 38.64 3.60
N THR A 150 10.12 39.12 4.49
CA THR A 150 9.92 40.35 5.25
C THR A 150 9.81 41.50 4.26
N ALA A 151 8.72 42.25 4.33
CA ALA A 151 8.49 43.47 3.57
C ALA A 151 9.70 44.42 3.67
N GLY A 152 10.08 44.98 2.53
CA GLY A 152 11.31 45.73 2.35
C GLY A 152 11.43 46.98 3.22
N LYS A 153 12.64 47.24 3.70
CA LYS A 153 13.06 48.58 4.14
C LYS A 153 13.02 49.51 2.92
N ALA A 154 12.16 50.53 2.98
CA ALA A 154 12.19 51.65 2.06
C ALA A 154 13.52 52.40 2.20
N ALA A 155 14.26 52.56 1.11
CA ALA A 155 15.36 53.51 1.00
C ALA A 155 14.79 54.86 0.50
N PRO A 156 15.27 56.01 1.01
CA PRO A 156 14.76 57.31 0.61
C PRO A 156 15.31 57.73 -0.77
N HIS A 157 14.43 58.18 -1.66
CA HIS A 157 14.80 58.74 -2.97
C HIS A 157 15.12 60.24 -2.84
N PRO A 158 16.11 60.77 -3.58
CA PRO A 158 16.61 62.13 -3.42
C PRO A 158 15.81 63.18 -4.21
N LEU A 159 15.96 64.44 -3.74
CA LEU A 159 15.69 65.74 -4.39
C LEU A 159 14.23 66.23 -4.43
N GLU A 160 13.84 67.02 -3.42
CA GLU A 160 13.12 68.27 -3.65
C GLU A 160 14.09 69.45 -3.46
N LEU A 161 14.17 70.28 -4.48
CA LEU A 161 14.83 71.58 -4.52
C LEU A 161 13.71 72.63 -4.61
N VAL A 162 13.96 73.82 -4.04
CA VAL A 162 13.22 75.09 -4.19
C VAL A 162 12.10 75.34 -3.17
N MET A 163 12.46 75.92 -2.01
CA MET A 163 12.35 77.37 -1.71
C MET A 163 13.14 77.72 -0.45
#